data_AF-A0A830CV63-F1
#
_entry.id   AF-A0A830CV63-F1
#
_cell.length_a   1.000
_cell.length_b   1.000
_cell.length_c   1.000
_cell.angle_alpha   90.00
_cell.angle_beta   90.00
_cell.angle_gamma   90.00
#
_symmetry.space_group_name_H-M   'P 1'
#
loop_
_entity.id
_entity.type
_entity.pdbx_description
1 polymer ?
#
loop_
_entity_poly.entity_id
_entity_poly.type
_entity_poly.pdbx_seq_one_letter_code
_entity_poly.pdbx_strand_id
1 'polypeptide(L)'
;MAFNILYSIKNTFYYNFLPSKEFEDISIKSGRARVGREMVEIRDIFPPPVVSDSNPWRINKTLNHYEIESGKLIIPCNDMFEHVLRYWSIDSANYIAKEGQRVHVAIFDCTQDPKYPRKYKADEAYLLMVEKDDFVLACMALIKDRNLKVYDEISLYWDLQRSCFMFKLLK
;
A
#
# COMPACT_ATOMS: atom_id res chain seq x y z
N MET A 1 -24.74 -20.25 19.66
CA MET A 1 -24.20 -19.01 19.08
C MET A 1 -23.74 -19.32 17.68
N ALA A 2 -24.48 -18.91 16.66
CA ALA A 2 -24.06 -19.06 15.27
C ALA A 2 -23.09 -17.91 14.94
N PHE A 3 -21.83 -18.23 14.65
CA PHE A 3 -20.92 -17.27 14.03
C PHE A 3 -21.44 -17.03 12.61
N ASN A 4 -22.15 -15.93 12.40
CA ASN A 4 -22.38 -15.44 11.05
C ASN A 4 -21.01 -15.02 10.49
N ILE A 5 -20.40 -15.90 9.69
CA ILE A 5 -19.23 -15.55 8.89
C ILE A 5 -19.74 -14.58 7.84
N LEU A 6 -19.63 -13.27 8.11
CA LEU A 6 -19.77 -12.26 7.09
C LEU A 6 -18.57 -12.42 6.15
N TYR A 7 -18.82 -13.08 5.02
CA TYR A 7 -17.84 -13.18 3.95
C TYR A 7 -17.58 -11.77 3.38
N SER A 8 -16.34 -11.29 3.54
CA SER A 8 -15.87 -10.06 2.88
C SER A 8 -15.33 -10.40 1.50
N ILE A 9 -15.32 -9.43 0.59
CA ILE A 9 -14.49 -9.52 -0.62
C ILE A 9 -13.13 -8.89 -0.29
N LYS A 10 -12.04 -9.44 -0.83
CA LYS A 10 -10.74 -8.78 -0.82
C LYS A 10 -10.00 -9.01 -2.13
N ASN A 11 -9.19 -8.03 -2.50
CA ASN A 11 -8.24 -8.14 -3.59
C ASN A 11 -7.03 -8.96 -3.13
N THR A 12 -6.51 -9.83 -3.99
CA THR A 12 -5.25 -10.57 -3.78
C THR A 12 -4.61 -10.87 -5.13
N PHE A 13 -3.33 -11.26 -5.11
CA PHE A 13 -2.72 -11.86 -6.29
C PHE A 13 -3.20 -13.28 -6.52
N TYR A 14 -3.47 -13.57 -7.80
CA TYR A 14 -3.48 -14.91 -8.36
C TYR A 14 -2.20 -15.12 -9.16
N TYR A 15 -1.48 -16.22 -8.86
CA TYR A 15 -0.21 -16.54 -9.52
C TYR A 15 -0.44 -17.59 -10.61
N ASN A 16 -0.10 -17.22 -11.84
CA ASN A 16 -0.13 -18.09 -13.01
C ASN A 16 1.17 -18.90 -13.07
N PHE A 17 1.24 -19.97 -12.26
CA PHE A 17 2.38 -20.88 -12.23
C PHE A 17 2.61 -21.63 -13.53
N LEU A 18 1.58 -21.72 -14.37
CA LEU A 18 1.63 -22.25 -15.73
C LEU A 18 1.30 -21.12 -16.72
N PRO A 19 2.27 -20.24 -17.03
CA PRO A 19 2.04 -19.14 -17.96
C PRO A 19 1.75 -19.64 -19.37
N SER A 20 1.12 -18.80 -20.19
CA SER A 20 0.93 -19.13 -21.60
C SER A 20 2.28 -19.20 -22.34
N LYS A 21 2.35 -20.00 -23.40
CA LYS A 21 3.55 -20.13 -24.24
C LYS A 21 4.06 -18.79 -24.77
N GLU A 22 3.15 -17.88 -25.10
CA GLU A 22 3.48 -16.52 -25.55
C GLU A 22 4.20 -15.72 -24.46
N PHE A 23 3.74 -15.83 -23.21
CA PHE A 23 4.33 -15.15 -22.07
C PHE A 23 5.70 -15.77 -21.70
N GLU A 24 5.84 -17.09 -21.77
CA GLU A 24 7.13 -17.77 -21.61
C GLU A 24 8.15 -17.30 -22.64
N ASP A 25 7.78 -17.24 -23.92
CA ASP A 25 8.65 -16.81 -25.00
C ASP A 25 9.10 -15.34 -24.85
N ILE A 26 8.23 -14.45 -24.38
CA ILE A 26 8.56 -13.03 -24.07
C ILE A 26 9.48 -12.94 -22.85
N SER A 27 9.22 -13.74 -21.82
CA SER A 27 9.98 -13.75 -20.57
C SER A 27 11.40 -14.28 -20.76
N ILE A 28 11.57 -15.30 -21.61
CA ILE A 28 12.88 -15.83 -22.02
C ILE A 28 13.66 -14.77 -22.81
N LYS A 29 13.01 -14.09 -23.77
CA LYS A 29 13.64 -13.04 -24.59
C LYS A 29 14.06 -11.81 -23.79
N SER A 30 13.33 -11.46 -22.74
CA SER A 30 13.64 -10.31 -21.87
C SER A 30 14.63 -10.63 -20.74
N GLY A 31 15.02 -11.90 -20.57
CA GLY A 31 15.91 -12.35 -19.49
C GLY A 31 15.31 -12.23 -18.09
N ARG A 32 14.00 -11.97 -17.98
CA ARG A 32 13.26 -11.83 -16.71
C ARG A 32 12.08 -12.81 -16.71
N ALA A 33 12.36 -14.07 -16.42
CA ALA A 33 11.31 -15.05 -16.13
C ALA A 33 10.63 -14.69 -14.81
N ARG A 34 9.52 -13.95 -14.88
CA ARG A 34 8.65 -13.68 -13.73
C ARG A 34 7.38 -14.52 -13.87
N VAL A 35 6.93 -15.13 -12.79
CA VAL A 35 5.63 -15.81 -12.77
C VAL A 35 4.56 -14.76 -13.08
N GLY A 36 3.75 -15.01 -14.12
CA GLY A 36 2.64 -14.13 -14.46
C GLY A 36 1.67 -14.05 -13.29
N ARG A 37 1.12 -12.88 -13.01
CA ARG A 37 0.12 -12.71 -11.96
C ARG A 37 -0.89 -11.66 -12.33
N GLU A 38 -2.07 -11.79 -11.74
CA GLU A 38 -3.16 -10.85 -11.90
C GLU A 38 -3.81 -10.60 -10.54
N MET A 39 -4.43 -9.43 -10.38
CA MET A 39 -5.23 -9.18 -9.19
C MET A 39 -6.62 -9.75 -9.39
N VAL A 40 -7.11 -10.45 -8.38
CA VAL A 40 -8.43 -11.06 -8.37
C VAL A 40 -9.16 -10.70 -7.08
N GLU A 41 -10.48 -10.59 -7.18
CA GLU A 41 -11.36 -10.53 -6.02
C GLU A 41 -11.66 -11.96 -5.54
N ILE A 42 -11.36 -12.24 -4.28
CA ILE A 42 -11.72 -13.50 -3.64
C ILE A 42 -12.68 -13.27 -2.48
N ARG A 43 -13.49 -14.30 -2.20
CA ARG A 43 -14.22 -14.37 -0.93
C ARG A 43 -13.20 -14.60 0.19
N ASP A 44 -13.17 -13.64 1.10
CA ASP A 44 -12.41 -13.75 2.33
C ASP A 44 -13.18 -14.57 3.35
N ILE A 45 -12.49 -15.53 3.94
CA ILE A 45 -13.04 -16.42 4.97
C ILE A 45 -13.07 -15.69 6.32
N PHE A 46 -12.21 -14.67 6.46
CA PHE A 46 -12.15 -13.82 7.64
C PHE A 46 -12.95 -12.54 7.44
N PRO A 47 -13.57 -12.01 8.51
CA PRO A 47 -14.19 -10.70 8.43
C PRO A 47 -13.11 -9.64 8.10
N PRO A 48 -13.49 -8.53 7.45
CA PRO A 48 -12.55 -7.46 7.20
C PRO A 48 -12.02 -6.89 8.52
N PRO A 49 -10.78 -6.37 8.56
CA PRO A 49 -10.25 -5.74 9.75
C PRO A 49 -11.20 -4.66 10.22
N VAL A 50 -11.66 -4.77 11.47
CA VAL A 50 -12.51 -3.74 12.07
C VAL A 50 -11.69 -2.47 12.15
N VAL A 51 -12.04 -1.46 11.34
CA VAL A 51 -11.47 -0.12 11.48
C VAL A 51 -12.04 0.45 12.77
N SER A 52 -11.22 0.47 13.83
CA SER A 52 -11.63 1.07 15.09
C SER A 52 -11.36 2.55 15.02
N ASP A 53 -12.37 3.39 15.28
CA ASP A 53 -12.20 4.83 15.42
C ASP A 53 -11.17 5.18 16.51
N SER A 54 -10.99 4.30 17.50
CA SER A 54 -10.02 4.48 18.58
C SER A 54 -8.58 4.17 18.19
N ASN A 55 -8.34 3.35 17.16
CA ASN A 55 -6.98 3.05 16.68
C ASN A 55 -6.99 2.71 15.18
N PRO A 56 -7.03 3.74 14.31
CA PRO A 56 -6.99 3.54 12.86
C PRO A 56 -5.59 3.17 12.35
N TRP A 57 -4.53 3.35 13.15
CA TRP A 57 -3.12 3.18 12.78
C TRP A 57 -2.72 1.70 12.62
N ARG A 58 -2.94 1.16 11.43
CA ARG A 58 -2.71 -0.26 11.13
C ARG A 58 -1.31 -0.57 10.60
N ILE A 59 -0.65 0.40 9.97
CA ILE A 59 0.67 0.20 9.38
C ILE A 59 1.68 0.97 10.23
N ASN A 60 2.38 0.27 11.12
CA ASN A 60 3.37 0.86 12.02
C ASN A 60 4.76 0.37 11.64
N LYS A 61 5.73 1.27 11.60
CA LYS A 61 7.10 0.87 11.28
C LYS A 61 8.16 1.86 11.73
N THR A 62 9.38 1.35 11.86
CA THR A 62 10.60 2.11 12.10
C THR A 62 11.29 2.42 10.77
N LEU A 63 11.69 3.67 10.56
CA LEU A 63 12.33 4.12 9.32
C LEU A 63 13.78 3.67 9.24
N ASN A 64 14.19 3.18 8.07
CA ASN A 64 15.58 2.82 7.79
C ASN A 64 16.30 3.87 6.91
N HIS A 65 17.61 3.70 6.75
CA HIS A 65 18.47 4.61 5.99
C HIS A 65 18.00 4.82 4.55
N TYR A 66 17.67 3.74 3.85
CA TYR A 66 17.24 3.80 2.45
C TYR A 66 15.94 4.60 2.29
N GLU A 67 15.00 4.44 3.20
CA GLU A 67 13.70 5.13 3.12
C GLU A 67 13.83 6.65 3.31
N ILE A 68 14.71 7.06 4.21
CA ILE A 68 15.03 8.47 4.46
C ILE A 68 15.72 9.09 3.25
N GLU A 69 16.77 8.43 2.72
CA GLU A 69 17.53 8.97 1.59
C GLU A 69 16.74 9.00 0.29
N SER A 70 15.99 7.94 0.00
CA SER A 70 15.23 7.82 -1.25
C SER A 70 13.89 8.56 -1.22
N GLY A 71 13.40 8.90 -0.02
CA GLY A 71 12.08 9.49 0.19
C GLY A 71 10.94 8.52 -0.08
N LYS A 72 11.20 7.21 0.01
CA LYS A 72 10.26 6.12 -0.34
C LYS A 72 10.04 5.22 0.85
N LEU A 73 8.84 5.25 1.41
CA LEU A 73 8.43 4.38 2.49
C LEU A 73 8.02 3.02 1.92
N ILE A 74 8.67 1.95 2.36
CA ILE A 74 8.33 0.57 1.99
C ILE A 74 7.12 0.12 2.83
N ILE A 75 6.04 -0.25 2.18
CA ILE A 75 4.84 -0.82 2.77
C ILE A 75 4.82 -2.31 2.41
N PRO A 76 4.87 -3.22 3.38
CA PRO A 76 4.81 -4.65 3.12
C PRO A 76 3.57 -5.02 2.32
N CYS A 77 3.71 -6.02 1.43
CA CYS A 77 2.62 -6.55 0.62
C CYS A 77 1.34 -6.80 1.45
N ASN A 78 1.46 -7.54 2.57
CA ASN A 78 0.32 -7.87 3.42
C ASN A 78 -0.42 -6.64 3.95
N ASP A 79 0.30 -5.63 4.44
CA ASP A 79 -0.29 -4.40 4.98
C ASP A 79 -1.01 -3.61 3.87
N MET A 80 -0.40 -3.56 2.68
CA MET A 80 -1.00 -2.91 1.53
C MET A 80 -2.29 -3.60 1.10
N PHE A 81 -2.30 -4.93 0.98
CA PHE A 81 -3.50 -5.68 0.60
C PHE A 81 -4.61 -5.57 1.65
N GLU A 82 -4.26 -5.73 2.91
CA GLU A 82 -5.22 -5.86 3.99
C GLU A 82 -5.84 -4.51 4.38
N HIS A 83 -5.05 -3.43 4.35
CA HIS A 83 -5.44 -2.13 4.88
C HIS A 83 -5.66 -1.06 3.82
N VAL A 84 -5.24 -1.29 2.57
CA VAL A 84 -5.36 -0.30 1.48
C VAL A 84 -6.14 -0.88 0.29
N LEU A 85 -5.59 -1.88 -0.40
CA LEU A 85 -6.15 -2.41 -1.65
C LEU A 85 -7.46 -3.17 -1.47
N ARG A 86 -7.73 -3.74 -0.28
CA ARG A 86 -9.03 -4.33 0.06
C ARG A 86 -10.20 -3.38 -0.24
N TYR A 87 -9.98 -2.07 -0.12
CA TYR A 87 -11.00 -1.04 -0.28
C TYR A 87 -10.94 -0.30 -1.62
N TRP A 88 -9.99 -0.67 -2.49
CA TRP A 88 -9.88 -0.11 -3.83
C TRP A 88 -10.72 -0.92 -4.81
N SER A 89 -11.17 -0.27 -5.89
CA SER A 89 -11.74 -1.02 -7.02
C SER A 89 -10.71 -1.96 -7.63
N ILE A 90 -11.15 -3.12 -8.10
CA ILE A 90 -10.31 -4.10 -8.78
C ILE A 90 -9.51 -3.47 -9.93
N ASP A 91 -10.09 -2.51 -10.66
CA ASP A 91 -9.41 -1.80 -11.75
C ASP A 91 -8.22 -0.95 -11.25
N SER A 92 -8.41 -0.19 -10.17
CA SER A 92 -7.34 0.63 -9.56
C SER A 92 -6.24 -0.26 -9.00
N ALA A 93 -6.64 -1.36 -8.38
CA ALA A 93 -5.75 -2.32 -7.76
C ALA A 93 -4.95 -3.11 -8.83
N ASN A 94 -5.57 -3.47 -9.96
CA ASN A 94 -4.88 -4.01 -11.13
C ASN A 94 -3.94 -3.00 -11.79
N TYR A 95 -4.30 -1.71 -11.79
CA TYR A 95 -3.45 -0.68 -12.36
C TYR A 95 -2.13 -0.55 -11.59
N ILE A 96 -2.17 -0.47 -10.26
CA ILE A 96 -0.96 -0.42 -9.43
C ILE A 96 -0.19 -1.74 -9.42
N ALA A 97 -0.85 -2.87 -9.68
CA ALA A 97 -0.22 -4.18 -9.77
C ALA A 97 0.71 -4.37 -10.98
N LYS A 98 0.60 -3.49 -11.98
CA LYS A 98 1.49 -3.49 -13.15
C LYS A 98 2.79 -2.79 -12.78
N GLU A 99 3.91 -3.48 -12.99
CA GLU A 99 5.23 -2.96 -12.68
C GLU A 99 5.48 -1.59 -13.34
N GLY A 100 6.01 -0.66 -12.55
CA GLY A 100 6.34 0.69 -13.02
C GLY A 100 5.16 1.67 -13.03
N GLN A 101 3.92 1.22 -12.81
CA GLN A 101 2.77 2.12 -12.72
C GLN A 101 2.74 2.87 -11.39
N ARG A 102 2.50 4.18 -11.48
CA ARG A 102 2.40 5.06 -10.32
C ARG A 102 0.95 5.48 -10.13
N VAL A 103 0.47 5.35 -8.90
CA VAL A 103 -0.82 5.91 -8.48
C VAL A 103 -0.57 7.07 -7.55
N HIS A 104 -0.91 8.28 -8.01
CA HIS A 104 -0.79 9.49 -7.22
C HIS A 104 -1.80 9.47 -6.06
N VAL A 105 -1.33 9.79 -4.85
CA VAL A 105 -2.13 9.74 -3.63
C VAL A 105 -1.86 10.96 -2.77
N ALA A 106 -2.88 11.46 -2.07
CA ALA A 106 -2.68 12.48 -1.06
C ALA A 106 -2.20 11.86 0.26
N ILE A 107 -1.42 12.63 1.02
CA ILE A 107 -1.03 12.29 2.39
C ILE A 107 -1.45 13.43 3.32
N PHE A 108 -2.05 13.09 4.45
CA PHE A 108 -2.43 14.02 5.50
C PHE A 108 -1.62 13.71 6.76
N ASP A 109 -0.80 14.67 7.19
CA ASP A 109 0.00 14.56 8.39
C ASP A 109 -0.76 15.08 9.60
N CYS A 110 -1.09 14.16 10.51
CA CYS A 110 -1.86 14.37 11.72
C CYS A 110 -0.99 14.47 12.98
N THR A 111 0.34 14.54 12.86
CA THR A 111 1.24 14.43 14.01
C THR A 111 1.08 15.61 15.00
N GLN A 112 0.89 16.83 14.49
CA GLN A 112 0.74 18.03 15.34
C GLN A 112 -0.70 18.23 15.80
N ASP A 113 -1.63 18.26 14.86
CA ASP A 113 -3.06 18.45 15.14
C ASP A 113 -3.88 17.50 14.25
N PRO A 114 -4.54 16.48 14.83
CA PRO A 114 -5.44 15.59 14.10
C PRO A 114 -6.65 16.30 13.49
N LYS A 115 -7.08 17.44 14.02
CA LYS A 115 -8.24 18.20 13.55
C LYS A 115 -7.92 19.01 12.29
N TYR A 116 -6.69 19.51 12.18
CA TYR A 116 -6.22 20.29 11.04
C TYR A 116 -4.95 19.68 10.44
N PRO A 117 -5.04 18.48 9.86
CA PRO A 117 -3.88 17.80 9.31
C PRO A 117 -3.30 18.56 8.13
N ARG A 118 -1.97 18.58 8.04
CA ARG A 118 -1.27 19.17 6.91
C ARG A 118 -1.40 18.25 5.70
N LYS A 119 -1.89 18.79 4.58
CA LYS A 119 -2.08 18.03 3.34
C LYS A 119 -0.86 18.15 2.43
N TYR A 120 -0.34 17.01 2.00
CA TYR A 120 0.56 16.85 0.86
C TYR A 120 -0.26 16.37 -0.34
N LYS A 121 -0.12 17.07 -1.46
CA LYS A 121 -0.96 16.85 -2.63
C LYS A 121 -0.51 15.61 -3.42
N ALA A 122 -1.37 15.18 -4.34
CA ALA A 122 -1.17 13.96 -5.11
C ALA A 122 0.06 14.04 -6.05
N ASP A 123 0.48 15.23 -6.46
CA ASP A 123 1.73 15.46 -7.20
C ASP A 123 3.00 15.30 -6.34
N GLU A 124 2.86 15.38 -5.02
CA GLU A 124 3.96 15.26 -4.06
C GLU A 124 4.14 13.84 -3.51
N ALA A 125 3.16 12.95 -3.76
CA ALA A 125 3.21 11.58 -3.30
C ALA A 125 2.55 10.58 -4.27
N TYR A 126 3.16 9.40 -4.39
CA TYR A 126 2.60 8.33 -5.21
C TYR A 126 2.94 6.96 -4.62
N LEU A 127 2.08 5.99 -4.92
CA LEU A 127 2.31 4.58 -4.69
C LEU A 127 2.87 3.90 -5.94
N LEU A 128 3.75 2.94 -5.74
CA LEU A 128 4.34 2.10 -6.78
C LEU A 128 4.57 0.71 -6.21
N MET A 129 4.24 -0.33 -6.98
CA MET A 129 4.68 -1.69 -6.67
C MET A 129 6.16 -1.88 -7.02
N VAL A 130 6.92 -2.48 -6.13
CA VAL A 130 8.34 -2.81 -6.35
C VAL A 130 8.56 -4.32 -6.38
N GLU A 131 9.78 -4.73 -6.70
CA GLU A 131 10.16 -6.14 -6.76
C GLU A 131 9.91 -6.83 -5.41
N LYS A 132 9.46 -8.10 -5.45
CA LYS A 132 9.04 -8.90 -4.28
C LYS A 132 7.73 -8.45 -3.62
N ASP A 133 6.93 -7.66 -4.31
CA ASP A 133 5.49 -7.46 -4.07
C ASP A 133 5.19 -6.51 -2.92
N ASP A 134 6.23 -5.92 -2.37
CA ASP A 134 6.11 -4.75 -1.53
C ASP A 134 5.74 -3.53 -2.36
N PHE A 135 5.21 -2.54 -1.67
CA PHE A 135 4.82 -1.27 -2.25
C PHE A 135 5.70 -0.18 -1.68
N VAL A 136 5.92 0.86 -2.47
CA VAL A 136 6.58 2.07 -1.98
C VAL A 136 5.62 3.24 -2.06
N LEU A 137 5.51 3.97 -0.95
CA LEU A 137 4.90 5.29 -0.89
C LEU A 137 6.03 6.32 -0.99
N ALA A 138 6.19 6.91 -2.18
CA ALA A 138 7.10 8.03 -2.37
C ALA A 138 6.46 9.29 -1.76
N CYS A 139 7.14 9.93 -0.81
CA CYS A 139 6.60 11.07 -0.05
C CYS A 139 7.71 12.02 0.44
N MET A 140 8.71 12.28 -0.40
CA MET A 140 9.89 13.08 -0.06
C MET A 140 9.55 14.47 0.54
N ALA A 141 8.47 15.12 0.09
CA ALA A 141 8.02 16.39 0.65
C ALA A 141 7.71 16.28 2.15
N LEU A 142 6.99 15.23 2.56
CA LEU A 142 6.66 14.96 3.95
C LEU A 142 7.91 14.65 4.78
N ILE A 143 8.81 13.80 4.26
CA ILE A 143 10.05 13.42 4.96
C ILE A 143 10.90 14.66 5.26
N LYS A 144 11.08 15.54 4.27
CA LYS A 144 11.85 16.78 4.42
C LYS A 144 11.20 17.77 5.38
N ASP A 145 9.90 18.00 5.22
CA ASP A 145 9.17 18.96 6.05
C ASP A 145 9.16 18.56 7.53
N ARG A 146 9.00 17.25 7.81
CA ARG A 146 9.05 16.69 9.16
C ARG A 146 10.46 16.47 9.69
N ASN A 147 11.48 16.64 8.85
CA ASN A 147 12.86 16.31 9.19
C ASN A 147 12.99 14.89 9.77
N LEU A 148 12.32 13.92 9.13
CA LEU A 148 12.32 12.53 9.59
C LEU A 148 13.72 11.92 9.51
N LYS A 149 14.04 11.05 10.46
CA LYS A 149 15.35 10.44 10.64
C LYS A 149 15.26 8.92 10.66
N VAL A 150 16.43 8.30 10.48
CA VAL A 150 16.57 6.86 10.70
C VAL A 150 16.20 6.56 12.14
N TYR A 151 15.47 5.46 12.34
CA TYR A 151 14.90 5.01 13.61
C TYR A 151 13.68 5.77 14.13
N ASP A 152 13.20 6.80 13.43
CA ASP A 152 11.89 7.37 13.74
C ASP A 152 10.80 6.31 13.51
N GLU A 153 9.84 6.25 14.43
CA GLU A 153 8.69 5.36 14.31
C GLU A 153 7.50 6.11 13.74
N ILE A 154 6.87 5.55 12.72
CA ILE A 154 5.71 6.17 12.07
C ILE A 154 4.53 5.22 12.06
N SER A 155 3.35 5.82 11.98
CA SER A 155 2.09 5.16 11.74
C SER A 155 1.43 5.70 10.49
N LEU A 156 0.87 4.79 9.71
CA LEU A 156 0.05 5.06 8.53
C LEU A 156 -1.29 4.36 8.65
N TYR A 157 -2.32 4.96 8.08
CA TYR A 157 -3.54 4.26 7.72
C TYR A 157 -4.16 4.86 6.46
N TRP A 158 -5.01 4.08 5.79
CA TRP A 158 -5.78 4.55 4.64
C TRP A 158 -7.16 5.03 5.09
N ASP A 159 -7.47 6.30 4.84
CA ASP A 159 -8.77 6.87 5.14
C ASP A 159 -9.76 6.59 4.00
N LEU A 160 -10.80 5.81 4.30
CA LEU A 160 -11.78 5.37 3.31
C LEU A 160 -12.62 6.52 2.75
N GLN A 161 -12.95 7.51 3.59
CA GLN A 161 -13.82 8.62 3.20
C GLN A 161 -13.11 9.60 2.27
N ARG A 162 -11.82 9.86 2.53
CA ARG A 162 -11.00 10.82 1.79
C ARG A 162 -10.14 10.17 0.72
N SER A 163 -10.06 8.84 0.70
CA SER A 163 -9.20 8.06 -0.20
C SER A 163 -7.75 8.57 -0.20
N CYS A 164 -7.17 8.65 1.00
CA CYS A 164 -5.82 9.18 1.20
C CYS A 164 -5.09 8.46 2.34
N PHE A 165 -3.76 8.60 2.37
CA PHE A 165 -2.99 8.17 3.53
C PHE A 165 -3.06 9.21 4.64
N MET A 166 -3.21 8.73 5.85
CA MET A 166 -3.08 9.50 7.07
C MET A 166 -1.77 9.09 7.73
N PHE A 167 -0.97 10.08 8.13
CA PHE A 167 0.38 9.90 8.65
C PHE A 167 0.48 10.45 10.07
N LYS A 168 1.26 9.76 10.90
CA LYS A 168 1.65 10.23 12.22
C LYS A 168 3.06 9.76 12.55
N LEU A 169 3.91 10.69 12.99
CA LEU A 169 5.17 10.36 13.66
C LEU A 169 4.88 10.01 15.13
N LEU A 170 5.38 8.86 15.56
CA LEU A 170 5.33 8.40 16.94
C LEU A 170 6.54 8.98 17.69
N LYS A 171 6.32 9.44 18.92
CA LYS A 171 7.36 9.99 19.78
C LYS A 171 7.82 8.95 20.78
#